data_AF-A0A929Y961-F1
#
_entry.id   AF-A0A929Y961-F1
#
_cell.length_a   1.000
_cell.length_b   1.000
_cell.length_c   1.000
_cell.angle_alpha   90.00
_cell.angle_beta   90.00
_cell.angle_gamma   90.00
#
_symmetry.space_group_name_H-M   'P 1'
#
loop_
_entity.id
_entity.type
_entity.pdbx_description
1 polymer ?
#
loop_
_entity_poly.entity_id
_entity_poly.type
_entity_poly.pdbx_seq_one_letter_code
_entity_poly.pdbx_strand_id
1 'polypeptide(L)'
;LYSHNGMLLDKKEPSLKINYWGYKDGFYFAPRSAYSSDLHHPVAELKSMIHQFHLHQMEVILQFYFAPGTDQNLMVDCIRYWVSEFHIDGIHVKSDNIPVEMLISDPMLSDLKIMYRDASRMGGRLSDGQCALYDEVFPFAARRFLRGEDYSIQDFVNAFTNNGLMFPRIHYLCNYDGFTLRDLFSYEHKHNEANGEHNADGRDLNFSFNCGQEGLSRSKTVLSLRKRQMLNGLTMLMLSHGTPLLYAGDECGNTQKGNNNPYCQDNALSWTDWDPKGKFTFLTDYIKALVAFRNRYPFLSNIDVSNTRGRWEANYPKISFHGREAWQPDLSAYSHAVGVMICNGKGTSDYIYIAFNLLWKKTSFALPKLPGERKWCLFADTASDSIICKLQTEVREEALTLEPRSISILIGRQVHDQKNDGRKDP
;
A
#
# COMPACT_ATOMS: atom_id res chain seq x y z
N LEU A 1 -33.44 15.89 -15.84
CA LEU A 1 -34.90 15.66 -15.99
C LEU A 1 -35.34 16.51 -17.18
N TYR A 2 -35.59 15.89 -18.33
CA TYR A 2 -35.68 16.57 -19.64
C TYR A 2 -37.00 17.30 -19.84
N SER A 3 -37.03 18.32 -20.71
CA SER A 3 -38.25 18.62 -21.46
C SER A 3 -38.11 18.09 -22.89
N HIS A 4 -39.15 17.39 -23.33
CA HIS A 4 -39.32 16.85 -24.68
C HIS A 4 -39.65 17.97 -25.71
N ASN A 5 -39.62 19.25 -25.29
CA ASN A 5 -40.37 20.35 -25.89
C ASN A 5 -39.52 21.60 -26.20
N GLY A 6 -38.20 21.56 -26.01
CA GLY A 6 -37.29 22.60 -26.54
C GLY A 6 -37.44 24.02 -25.97
N MET A 7 -37.75 24.19 -24.68
CA MET A 7 -37.62 25.51 -24.02
C MET A 7 -36.51 25.56 -22.97
N LEU A 8 -35.83 26.71 -22.95
CA LEU A 8 -34.63 27.05 -22.19
C LEU A 8 -34.79 26.88 -20.68
N LEU A 9 -33.84 26.15 -20.09
CA LEU A 9 -33.70 25.99 -18.65
C LEU A 9 -33.02 27.22 -18.04
N ASP A 10 -33.63 27.68 -16.96
CA ASP A 10 -33.21 28.78 -16.11
C ASP A 10 -31.76 28.57 -15.60
N LYS A 11 -31.00 29.65 -15.44
CA LYS A 11 -29.60 29.64 -14.95
C LYS A 11 -29.56 29.28 -13.46
N LYS A 12 -29.77 27.99 -13.13
CA LYS A 12 -29.49 27.41 -11.81
C LYS A 12 -29.61 25.87 -11.79
N GLU A 13 -29.42 25.18 -12.90
CA GLU A 13 -29.17 23.73 -12.83
C GLU A 13 -27.75 23.49 -12.31
N PRO A 14 -27.54 22.64 -11.28
CA PRO A 14 -26.21 22.15 -10.97
C PRO A 14 -25.65 21.52 -12.24
N SER A 15 -24.48 21.97 -12.69
CA SER A 15 -23.84 21.39 -13.86
C SER A 15 -23.75 19.88 -13.69
N LEU A 16 -24.33 19.12 -14.62
CA LEU A 16 -24.24 17.67 -14.62
C LEU A 16 -22.76 17.29 -14.57
N LYS A 17 -22.31 16.74 -13.44
CA LYS A 17 -20.92 16.35 -13.25
C LYS A 17 -20.69 14.98 -13.88
N ILE A 18 -19.54 14.84 -14.53
CA ILE A 18 -19.12 13.55 -15.05
C ILE A 18 -18.87 12.58 -13.89
N ASN A 19 -19.31 11.33 -14.03
CA ASN A 19 -18.85 10.27 -13.14
C ASN A 19 -17.52 9.73 -13.71
N TYR A 20 -16.41 10.26 -13.20
CA TYR A 20 -15.08 9.91 -13.67
C TYR A 20 -14.72 8.50 -13.22
N TRP A 21 -14.85 8.19 -11.92
CA TRP A 21 -14.54 6.87 -11.37
C TRP A 21 -15.40 5.72 -11.93
N GLY A 22 -16.64 6.01 -12.34
CA GLY A 22 -17.54 5.04 -12.94
C GLY A 22 -18.40 4.25 -11.94
N TYR A 23 -18.35 4.56 -10.63
CA TYR A 23 -19.24 3.92 -9.64
C TYR A 23 -20.68 4.42 -9.80
N LYS A 24 -21.49 3.65 -10.52
CA LYS A 24 -22.93 3.84 -10.69
C LYS A 24 -23.54 2.58 -11.27
N ASP A 25 -24.87 2.53 -11.27
CA ASP A 25 -25.61 1.52 -12.01
C ASP A 25 -25.21 1.56 -13.50
N GLY A 26 -24.96 0.38 -14.06
CA GLY A 26 -24.45 0.22 -15.41
C GLY A 26 -24.62 -1.20 -15.95
N PHE A 27 -24.17 -1.40 -17.18
CA PHE A 27 -24.22 -2.70 -17.85
C PHE A 27 -23.04 -3.56 -17.42
N TYR A 28 -23.27 -4.50 -16.51
CA TYR A 28 -22.21 -5.31 -15.90
C TYR A 28 -21.41 -6.20 -16.88
N PHE A 29 -21.96 -6.52 -18.05
CA PHE A 29 -21.34 -7.40 -19.05
C PHE A 29 -20.65 -6.64 -20.20
N ALA A 30 -20.61 -5.30 -20.13
CA ALA A 30 -20.06 -4.48 -21.20
C ALA A 30 -18.89 -3.63 -20.68
N PRO A 31 -17.75 -3.59 -21.40
CA PRO A 31 -16.70 -2.62 -21.09
C PRO A 31 -17.20 -1.20 -21.33
N ARG A 32 -16.67 -0.24 -20.56
CA ARG A 32 -16.99 1.18 -20.73
C ARG A 32 -16.35 1.68 -22.03
N SER A 33 -17.16 1.93 -23.06
CA SER A 33 -16.68 2.38 -24.37
C SER A 33 -15.88 3.68 -24.34
N ALA A 34 -16.12 4.56 -23.37
CA ALA A 34 -15.37 5.81 -23.21
C ALA A 34 -13.87 5.64 -22.91
N TYR A 35 -13.42 4.43 -22.52
CA TYR A 35 -11.99 4.13 -22.35
C TYR A 35 -11.34 3.55 -23.62
N SER A 36 -12.13 3.25 -24.64
CA SER A 36 -11.69 2.66 -25.89
C SER A 36 -11.23 3.75 -26.85
N SER A 37 -10.07 3.54 -27.47
CA SER A 37 -9.60 4.39 -28.57
C SER A 37 -10.48 4.26 -29.82
N ASP A 38 -11.04 3.07 -30.07
CA ASP A 38 -12.06 2.83 -31.11
C ASP A 38 -13.42 2.47 -30.48
N LEU A 39 -14.31 3.46 -30.43
CA LEU A 39 -15.66 3.33 -29.84
C LEU A 39 -16.51 2.21 -30.44
N HIS A 40 -16.17 1.69 -31.62
CA HIS A 40 -16.86 0.58 -32.26
C HIS A 40 -16.39 -0.80 -31.78
N HIS A 41 -15.19 -0.91 -31.18
CA HIS A 41 -14.58 -2.19 -30.81
C HIS A 41 -14.02 -2.25 -29.37
N PRO A 42 -14.76 -1.78 -28.34
CA PRO A 42 -14.25 -1.73 -26.96
C PRO A 42 -13.96 -3.11 -26.35
N VAL A 43 -14.68 -4.14 -26.78
CA VAL A 43 -14.45 -5.52 -26.34
C VAL A 43 -13.11 -6.05 -26.85
N ALA A 44 -12.84 -5.87 -28.16
CA ALA A 44 -11.61 -6.35 -28.76
C ALA A 44 -10.38 -5.61 -28.21
N GLU A 45 -10.50 -4.30 -28.00
CA GLU A 45 -9.42 -3.48 -27.43
C GLU A 45 -9.07 -3.91 -26.00
N LEU A 46 -10.07 -4.14 -25.13
CA LEU A 46 -9.83 -4.59 -23.77
C LEU A 46 -9.23 -6.00 -23.73
N LYS A 47 -9.71 -6.93 -24.56
CA LYS A 47 -9.12 -8.27 -24.66
C LYS A 47 -7.66 -8.21 -25.13
N SER A 48 -7.37 -7.36 -26.10
CA SER A 48 -6.00 -7.14 -26.58
C SER A 48 -5.12 -6.58 -25.47
N MET A 49 -5.61 -5.63 -24.67
CA MET A 49 -4.89 -5.08 -23.52
C MET A 49 -4.55 -6.16 -22.50
N ILE A 50 -5.53 -6.96 -22.07
CA ILE A 50 -5.33 -8.05 -21.09
C ILE A 50 -4.34 -9.07 -21.64
N HIS A 51 -4.48 -9.45 -22.91
CA HIS A 51 -3.53 -10.35 -23.56
C HIS A 51 -2.10 -9.81 -23.53
N GLN A 52 -1.89 -8.51 -23.77
CA GLN A 52 -0.56 -7.90 -23.68
C GLN A 52 0.00 -7.92 -22.24
N PHE A 53 -0.84 -7.72 -21.22
CA PHE A 53 -0.42 -7.87 -19.82
C PHE A 53 0.06 -9.29 -19.52
N HIS A 54 -0.69 -10.30 -19.95
CA HIS A 54 -0.33 -11.70 -19.76
C HIS A 54 0.98 -12.10 -20.46
N LEU A 55 1.22 -11.59 -21.69
CA LEU A 55 2.50 -11.80 -22.38
C LEU A 55 3.70 -11.27 -21.60
N HIS A 56 3.49 -10.28 -20.72
CA HIS A 56 4.50 -9.70 -19.84
C HIS A 56 4.44 -10.24 -18.40
N GLN A 57 3.72 -11.36 -18.18
CA GLN A 57 3.57 -12.01 -16.87
C GLN A 57 2.95 -11.08 -15.81
N MET A 58 2.05 -10.19 -16.24
CA MET A 58 1.28 -9.31 -15.37
C MET A 58 -0.17 -9.78 -15.30
N GLU A 59 -0.66 -10.01 -14.10
CA GLU A 59 -2.06 -10.35 -13.83
C GLU A 59 -2.94 -9.10 -13.88
N VAL A 60 -4.19 -9.25 -14.33
CA VAL A 60 -5.20 -8.20 -14.40
C VAL A 60 -6.33 -8.49 -13.41
N ILE A 61 -6.42 -7.65 -12.39
CA ILE A 61 -7.49 -7.68 -11.39
C ILE A 61 -8.42 -6.49 -11.66
N LEU A 62 -9.69 -6.77 -11.96
CA LEU A 62 -10.68 -5.72 -12.24
C LEU A 62 -11.50 -5.37 -11.00
N GLN A 63 -11.78 -4.08 -10.83
CA GLN A 63 -12.67 -3.64 -9.77
C GLN A 63 -14.12 -3.63 -10.26
N PHE A 64 -15.00 -4.30 -9.53
CA PHE A 64 -16.44 -4.34 -9.79
C PHE A 64 -17.20 -3.55 -8.74
N TYR A 65 -18.13 -2.72 -9.18
CA TYR A 65 -19.15 -2.13 -8.32
C TYR A 65 -20.49 -2.75 -8.65
N PHE A 66 -21.09 -3.44 -7.69
CA PHE A 66 -22.46 -3.93 -7.80
C PHE A 66 -23.35 -3.10 -6.89
N ALA A 67 -24.34 -2.44 -7.49
CA ALA A 67 -25.26 -1.57 -6.79
C ALA A 67 -26.02 -2.29 -5.68
N PRO A 68 -26.42 -1.59 -4.59
CA PRO A 68 -27.24 -2.17 -3.55
C PRO A 68 -28.49 -2.85 -4.13
N GLY A 69 -28.75 -4.10 -3.69
CA GLY A 69 -29.89 -4.88 -4.18
C GLY A 69 -29.64 -5.64 -5.50
N THR A 70 -28.43 -5.60 -6.07
CA THR A 70 -28.08 -6.46 -7.22
C THR A 70 -28.23 -7.93 -6.83
N ASP A 71 -28.82 -8.73 -7.73
CA ASP A 71 -29.01 -10.17 -7.53
C ASP A 71 -27.67 -10.93 -7.48
N GLN A 72 -27.55 -11.88 -6.55
CA GLN A 72 -26.30 -12.60 -6.33
C GLN A 72 -25.96 -13.56 -7.49
N ASN A 73 -26.95 -14.18 -8.15
CA ASN A 73 -26.68 -15.03 -9.31
C ASN A 73 -26.19 -14.18 -10.48
N LEU A 74 -26.78 -13.00 -10.68
CA LEU A 74 -26.30 -12.03 -11.67
C LEU A 74 -24.85 -11.62 -11.42
N MET A 75 -24.45 -11.40 -10.16
CA MET A 75 -23.05 -11.09 -9.82
C MET A 75 -22.12 -12.25 -10.20
N VAL A 76 -22.48 -13.49 -9.85
CA VAL A 76 -21.68 -14.68 -10.17
C VAL A 76 -21.57 -14.87 -11.68
N ASP A 77 -22.67 -14.77 -12.42
CA ASP A 77 -22.67 -14.92 -13.87
C ASP A 77 -21.88 -13.81 -14.57
N CYS A 78 -21.93 -12.58 -14.05
CA CYS A 78 -21.07 -11.48 -14.48
C CYS A 78 -19.59 -11.86 -14.32
N ILE A 79 -19.19 -12.27 -13.12
CA ILE A 79 -17.78 -12.62 -12.85
C ILE A 79 -17.34 -13.80 -13.73
N ARG A 80 -18.16 -14.84 -13.88
CA ARG A 80 -17.93 -15.94 -14.81
C ARG A 80 -17.69 -15.44 -16.23
N TYR A 81 -18.55 -14.56 -16.72
CA TYR A 81 -18.41 -13.98 -18.05
C TYR A 81 -17.07 -13.23 -18.19
N TRP A 82 -16.69 -12.39 -17.24
CA TRP A 82 -15.41 -11.67 -17.33
C TRP A 82 -14.19 -12.58 -17.28
N VAL A 83 -14.24 -13.63 -16.46
CA VAL A 83 -13.16 -14.64 -16.41
C VAL A 83 -13.08 -15.42 -17.72
N SER A 84 -14.21 -15.90 -18.25
CA SER A 84 -14.23 -16.73 -19.46
C SER A 84 -14.02 -15.95 -20.76
N GLU A 85 -14.56 -14.74 -20.87
CA GLU A 85 -14.55 -13.95 -22.10
C GLU A 85 -13.33 -13.03 -22.21
N PHE A 86 -12.88 -12.46 -21.08
CA PHE A 86 -11.78 -11.49 -21.02
C PHE A 86 -10.52 -12.04 -20.35
N HIS A 87 -10.58 -13.21 -19.71
CA HIS A 87 -9.45 -13.85 -19.03
C HIS A 87 -8.85 -12.99 -17.91
N ILE A 88 -9.70 -12.34 -17.11
CA ILE A 88 -9.19 -11.62 -15.92
C ILE A 88 -8.70 -12.61 -14.85
N ASP A 89 -7.70 -12.21 -14.07
CA ASP A 89 -7.02 -13.07 -13.08
C ASP A 89 -7.56 -12.87 -11.66
N GLY A 90 -8.34 -11.80 -11.46
CA GLY A 90 -8.94 -11.50 -10.18
C GLY A 90 -9.98 -10.40 -10.21
N ILE A 91 -10.66 -10.24 -9.09
CA ILE A 91 -11.65 -9.20 -8.86
C ILE A 91 -11.40 -8.47 -7.54
N HIS A 92 -11.66 -7.16 -7.53
CA HIS A 92 -11.87 -6.38 -6.32
C HIS A 92 -13.31 -5.89 -6.29
N VAL A 93 -14.11 -6.35 -5.33
CA VAL A 93 -15.55 -6.07 -5.35
C VAL A 93 -15.93 -5.00 -4.32
N LYS A 94 -16.59 -3.96 -4.82
CA LYS A 94 -17.27 -2.92 -4.07
C LYS A 94 -18.77 -3.20 -4.09
N SER A 95 -19.25 -3.95 -3.10
CA SER A 95 -20.68 -4.23 -2.91
C SER A 95 -20.98 -4.54 -1.45
N ASP A 96 -22.20 -4.26 -1.01
CA ASP A 96 -22.68 -4.59 0.34
C ASP A 96 -23.22 -6.03 0.43
N ASN A 97 -23.33 -6.74 -0.70
CA ASN A 97 -23.95 -8.06 -0.77
C ASN A 97 -23.24 -9.05 -1.71
N ILE A 98 -21.90 -9.03 -1.75
CA ILE A 98 -21.13 -9.99 -2.55
C ILE A 98 -21.36 -11.45 -2.07
N PRO A 99 -21.70 -12.39 -2.97
CA PRO A 99 -21.87 -13.80 -2.63
C PRO A 99 -20.54 -14.56 -2.63
N VAL A 100 -19.64 -14.25 -1.68
CA VAL A 100 -18.28 -14.82 -1.68
C VAL A 100 -18.29 -16.35 -1.63
N GLU A 101 -19.18 -16.96 -0.84
CA GLU A 101 -19.30 -18.43 -0.75
C GLU A 101 -19.66 -19.09 -2.08
N MET A 102 -20.50 -18.44 -2.90
CA MET A 102 -20.84 -18.94 -4.23
C MET A 102 -19.64 -18.84 -5.16
N LEU A 103 -18.89 -17.72 -5.10
CA LEU A 103 -17.71 -17.50 -5.94
C LEU A 103 -16.59 -18.51 -5.65
N ILE A 104 -16.28 -18.74 -4.36
CA ILE A 104 -15.20 -19.67 -3.97
C ILE A 104 -15.59 -21.13 -4.17
N SER A 105 -16.89 -21.45 -4.16
CA SER A 105 -17.37 -22.82 -4.38
C SER A 105 -17.59 -23.15 -5.86
N ASP A 106 -17.43 -22.16 -6.74
CA ASP A 106 -17.60 -22.31 -8.17
C ASP A 106 -16.35 -22.94 -8.80
N PRO A 107 -16.44 -24.14 -9.41
CA PRO A 107 -15.30 -24.78 -10.04
C PRO A 107 -14.68 -23.97 -11.20
N MET A 108 -15.44 -23.10 -11.86
CA MET A 108 -14.93 -22.27 -12.95
C MET A 108 -14.09 -21.09 -12.44
N LEU A 109 -14.24 -20.74 -11.16
CA LEU A 109 -13.58 -19.59 -10.54
C LEU A 109 -12.50 -20.00 -9.53
N SER A 110 -12.14 -21.28 -9.46
CA SER A 110 -11.23 -21.81 -8.42
C SER A 110 -9.87 -21.11 -8.37
N ASP A 111 -9.37 -20.62 -9.51
CA ASP A 111 -8.07 -19.93 -9.61
C ASP A 111 -8.18 -18.40 -9.51
N LEU A 112 -9.42 -17.87 -9.40
CA LEU A 112 -9.67 -16.43 -9.37
C LEU A 112 -9.22 -15.81 -8.05
N LYS A 113 -8.44 -14.72 -8.11
CA LYS A 113 -8.11 -13.94 -6.91
C LYS A 113 -9.25 -13.01 -6.53
N ILE A 114 -9.72 -13.06 -5.28
CA ILE A 114 -10.87 -12.28 -4.82
C ILE A 114 -10.46 -11.33 -3.69
N MET A 115 -10.56 -10.02 -3.95
CA MET A 115 -10.35 -8.96 -2.97
C MET A 115 -11.70 -8.34 -2.55
N TYR A 116 -11.93 -8.24 -1.24
CA TYR A 116 -13.18 -7.73 -0.68
C TYR A 116 -12.96 -7.15 0.73
N ARG A 117 -13.92 -6.37 1.22
CA ARG A 117 -13.77 -5.55 2.46
C ARG A 117 -14.13 -6.24 3.77
N ASP A 118 -14.99 -7.26 3.74
CA ASP A 118 -15.70 -7.73 4.93
C ASP A 118 -15.63 -9.24 5.11
N ALA A 119 -14.72 -9.67 6.00
CA ALA A 119 -14.48 -11.07 6.34
C ALA A 119 -15.72 -11.80 6.89
N SER A 120 -16.72 -11.09 7.43
CA SER A 120 -17.93 -11.72 8.00
C SER A 120 -18.74 -12.48 6.94
N ARG A 121 -18.54 -12.16 5.66
CA ARG A 121 -19.24 -12.75 4.51
C ARG A 121 -18.72 -14.14 4.09
N MET A 122 -17.70 -14.66 4.77
CA MET A 122 -17.11 -15.98 4.48
C MET A 122 -17.73 -17.14 5.26
N GLY A 123 -18.75 -16.88 6.10
CA GLY A 123 -19.44 -17.93 6.87
C GLY A 123 -18.52 -18.76 7.77
N GLY A 124 -17.36 -18.23 8.16
CA GLY A 124 -16.36 -18.93 8.96
C GLY A 124 -15.35 -19.80 8.19
N ARG A 125 -15.37 -19.82 6.85
CA ARG A 125 -14.33 -20.50 6.04
C ARG A 125 -13.00 -19.74 6.11
N LEU A 126 -11.90 -20.47 6.31
CA LEU A 126 -10.56 -19.93 6.14
C LEU A 126 -10.26 -19.74 4.66
N SER A 127 -9.51 -18.69 4.31
CA SER A 127 -9.00 -18.56 2.94
C SER A 127 -7.85 -19.55 2.73
N ASP A 128 -7.89 -20.26 1.62
CA ASP A 128 -6.81 -21.11 1.11
C ASP A 128 -5.82 -20.34 0.21
N GLY A 129 -5.95 -19.02 0.14
CA GLY A 129 -5.16 -18.14 -0.72
C GLY A 129 -5.95 -17.51 -1.86
N GLN A 130 -7.16 -18.01 -2.16
CA GLN A 130 -8.04 -17.45 -3.18
C GLN A 130 -8.59 -16.06 -2.80
N CYS A 131 -8.86 -15.85 -1.51
CA CYS A 131 -9.47 -14.64 -0.97
C CYS A 131 -8.50 -13.81 -0.14
N ALA A 132 -8.52 -12.48 -0.34
CA ALA A 132 -7.77 -11.51 0.46
C ALA A 132 -8.67 -10.36 0.94
N LEU A 133 -8.42 -9.90 2.17
CA LEU A 133 -9.11 -8.74 2.72
C LEU A 133 -8.45 -7.45 2.25
N TYR A 134 -9.22 -6.63 1.54
CA TYR A 134 -8.88 -5.26 1.22
C TYR A 134 -9.56 -4.37 2.26
N ASP A 135 -8.94 -4.12 3.41
CA ASP A 135 -9.57 -3.34 4.50
C ASP A 135 -8.68 -2.23 5.04
N GLU A 136 -9.21 -1.47 6.01
CA GLU A 136 -8.57 -0.24 6.49
C GLU A 136 -7.66 -0.46 7.69
N VAL A 137 -7.43 -1.70 8.14
CA VAL A 137 -6.65 -1.97 9.35
C VAL A 137 -5.23 -1.45 9.21
N PHE A 138 -4.55 -1.78 8.11
CA PHE A 138 -3.18 -1.33 7.86
C PHE A 138 -3.07 0.19 7.64
N PRO A 139 -3.81 0.84 6.71
CA PRO A 139 -3.70 2.27 6.51
C PRO A 139 -4.08 3.07 7.77
N PHE A 140 -5.09 2.63 8.54
CA PHE A 140 -5.43 3.27 9.81
C PHE A 140 -4.25 3.27 10.78
N ALA A 141 -3.66 2.10 11.03
CA ALA A 141 -2.55 1.96 11.97
C ALA A 141 -1.27 2.67 11.49
N ALA A 142 -0.90 2.48 10.23
CA ALA A 142 0.32 3.03 9.66
C ALA A 142 0.27 4.57 9.56
N ARG A 143 -0.84 5.15 9.11
CA ARG A 143 -0.97 6.62 8.98
C ARG A 143 -0.98 7.31 10.35
N ARG A 144 -1.65 6.76 11.36
CA ARG A 144 -1.63 7.29 12.74
C ARG A 144 -0.23 7.26 13.34
N PHE A 145 0.49 6.15 13.15
CA PHE A 145 1.88 6.04 13.61
C PHE A 145 2.78 7.02 12.87
N LEU A 146 2.69 7.10 11.53
CA LEU A 146 3.38 8.10 10.71
C LEU A 146 3.13 9.52 11.18
N ARG A 147 1.88 9.88 11.51
CA ARG A 147 1.55 11.20 12.05
C ARG A 147 2.18 11.46 13.42
N GLY A 148 2.53 10.41 14.16
CA GLY A 148 3.04 10.50 15.53
C GLY A 148 1.93 10.64 16.55
N GLU A 149 0.77 10.03 16.30
CA GLU A 149 -0.32 10.01 17.29
C GLU A 149 0.02 9.13 18.49
N ASP A 150 -0.40 9.55 19.67
CA ASP A 150 -0.37 8.70 20.86
C ASP A 150 -1.28 7.47 20.65
N TYR A 151 -0.97 6.39 21.37
CA TYR A 151 -1.63 5.09 21.35
C TYR A 151 -1.56 4.35 20.01
N SER A 152 -0.73 4.80 19.06
CA SER A 152 -0.68 4.23 17.70
C SER A 152 0.33 3.09 17.52
N ILE A 153 1.36 2.98 18.38
CA ILE A 153 2.48 2.06 18.16
C ILE A 153 2.05 0.58 18.21
N GLN A 154 1.15 0.22 19.12
CA GLN A 154 0.65 -1.16 19.24
C GLN A 154 -0.18 -1.55 18.02
N ASP A 155 -1.09 -0.68 17.58
CA ASP A 155 -1.87 -0.86 16.35
C ASP A 155 -0.94 -1.07 15.15
N PHE A 156 0.10 -0.23 15.05
CA PHE A 156 1.07 -0.30 13.95
C PHE A 156 1.87 -1.59 13.96
N VAL A 157 2.51 -1.97 15.08
CA VAL A 157 3.33 -3.20 15.09
C VAL A 157 2.49 -4.44 14.82
N ASN A 158 1.25 -4.47 15.31
CA ASN A 158 0.30 -5.55 15.03
C ASN A 158 -0.06 -5.60 13.54
N ALA A 159 -0.44 -4.48 12.93
CA ALA A 159 -0.77 -4.43 11.50
C ALA A 159 0.45 -4.70 10.60
N PHE A 160 1.64 -4.21 10.97
CA PHE A 160 2.87 -4.37 10.20
C PHE A 160 3.36 -5.83 10.17
N THR A 161 3.20 -6.56 11.28
CA THR A 161 3.72 -7.92 11.46
C THR A 161 2.71 -9.04 11.19
N ASN A 162 1.45 -8.68 10.92
CA ASN A 162 0.37 -9.65 10.76
C ASN A 162 -0.22 -9.57 9.34
N ASN A 163 -0.23 -10.70 8.62
CA ASN A 163 -0.92 -10.84 7.33
C ASN A 163 -2.34 -11.46 7.48
N GLY A 164 -2.87 -11.51 8.71
CA GLY A 164 -4.12 -12.18 9.06
C GLY A 164 -3.93 -13.69 9.23
N LEU A 165 -4.35 -14.22 10.38
CA LEU A 165 -4.27 -15.66 10.69
C LEU A 165 -5.22 -16.52 9.83
N MET A 166 -6.35 -15.94 9.43
CA MET A 166 -7.43 -16.63 8.71
C MET A 166 -7.58 -16.19 7.25
N PHE A 167 -7.15 -14.96 6.94
CA PHE A 167 -7.30 -14.34 5.62
C PHE A 167 -6.09 -13.46 5.34
N PRO A 168 -5.36 -13.70 4.23
CA PRO A 168 -4.37 -12.77 3.72
C PRO A 168 -4.95 -11.35 3.58
N ARG A 169 -4.11 -10.33 3.78
CA ARG A 169 -4.53 -8.93 3.73
C ARG A 169 -3.80 -8.16 2.65
N ILE A 170 -4.53 -7.28 1.98
CA ILE A 170 -3.96 -6.26 1.11
C ILE A 170 -3.62 -5.06 1.98
N HIS A 171 -2.33 -4.76 2.09
CA HIS A 171 -1.85 -3.57 2.78
C HIS A 171 -1.71 -2.45 1.77
N TYR A 172 -2.22 -1.27 2.09
CA TYR A 172 -2.04 -0.07 1.29
C TYR A 172 -1.90 1.14 2.20
N LEU A 173 -1.20 2.17 1.72
CA LEU A 173 -1.21 3.48 2.38
C LEU A 173 -2.21 4.43 1.75
N CYS A 174 -2.37 4.38 0.43
CA CYS A 174 -3.24 5.24 -0.35
C CYS A 174 -3.98 4.37 -1.37
N ASN A 175 -5.14 4.82 -1.81
CA ASN A 175 -5.92 4.23 -2.90
C ASN A 175 -6.76 5.33 -3.55
N TYR A 176 -7.69 4.95 -4.42
CA TYR A 176 -8.58 5.90 -5.10
C TYR A 176 -9.49 6.70 -4.15
N ASP A 177 -9.76 6.21 -2.94
CA ASP A 177 -10.65 6.82 -1.94
C ASP A 177 -9.83 7.46 -0.82
N GLY A 178 -9.48 8.73 -1.00
CA GLY A 178 -8.65 9.49 -0.06
C GLY A 178 -7.51 10.22 -0.75
N PHE A 179 -6.51 10.62 0.02
CA PHE A 179 -5.32 11.30 -0.49
C PHE A 179 -4.37 10.37 -1.24
N THR A 180 -3.69 10.93 -2.24
CA THR A 180 -2.42 10.42 -2.79
C THR A 180 -1.32 10.40 -1.71
N LEU A 181 -0.23 9.66 -1.92
CA LEU A 181 0.90 9.61 -0.98
C LEU A 181 1.51 11.00 -0.73
N ARG A 182 1.59 11.83 -1.77
CA ARG A 182 2.11 13.20 -1.63
C ARG A 182 1.15 14.10 -0.85
N ASP A 183 -0.15 13.97 -1.10
CA ASP A 183 -1.16 14.80 -0.44
C ASP A 183 -1.34 14.40 1.03
N LEU A 184 -1.16 13.11 1.35
CA LEU A 184 -1.13 12.60 2.73
C LEU A 184 -0.12 13.35 3.61
N PHE A 185 0.97 13.85 3.02
CA PHE A 185 1.99 14.63 3.74
C PHE A 185 1.99 16.13 3.40
N SER A 186 1.01 16.59 2.61
CA SER A 186 0.90 17.99 2.21
C SER A 186 -0.35 18.68 2.74
N TYR A 187 -1.36 17.94 3.18
CA TYR A 187 -2.66 18.47 3.60
C TYR A 187 -3.15 17.84 4.91
N GLU A 188 -3.66 18.64 5.83
CA GLU A 188 -4.38 18.18 7.03
C GLU A 188 -5.89 18.12 6.81
N HIS A 189 -6.41 18.92 5.87
CA HIS A 189 -7.83 18.98 5.55
C HIS A 189 -8.07 18.66 4.08
N LYS A 190 -9.28 18.15 3.78
CA LYS A 190 -9.73 17.93 2.40
C LYS A 190 -10.09 19.28 1.74
N HIS A 191 -9.76 19.41 0.46
CA HIS A 191 -10.02 20.54 -0.42
C HIS A 191 -10.79 20.04 -1.64
N ASN A 192 -12.04 19.61 -1.40
CA ASN A 192 -12.94 19.02 -2.39
C ASN A 192 -13.85 20.08 -3.04
N GLU A 193 -13.56 21.38 -2.92
CA GLU A 193 -14.42 22.46 -3.41
C GLU A 193 -14.73 22.32 -4.91
N ALA A 194 -13.77 21.81 -5.69
CA ALA A 194 -13.94 21.53 -7.12
C ALA A 194 -15.08 20.51 -7.39
N ASN A 195 -15.41 19.67 -6.41
CA ASN A 195 -16.50 18.69 -6.47
C ASN A 195 -17.88 19.34 -6.31
N GLY A 196 -17.96 20.62 -5.94
CA GLY A 196 -19.20 21.41 -5.99
C GLY A 196 -20.25 21.01 -4.95
N GLU A 197 -19.85 20.21 -3.96
CA GLU A 197 -20.69 19.77 -2.83
C GLU A 197 -20.31 20.55 -1.56
N HIS A 198 -19.80 21.78 -1.71
CA HIS A 198 -19.37 22.64 -0.60
C HIS A 198 -18.40 21.94 0.39
N ASN A 199 -17.50 21.11 -0.14
CA ASN A 199 -16.53 20.31 0.63
C ASN A 199 -17.20 19.31 1.60
N ALA A 200 -18.48 18.96 1.40
CA ALA A 200 -19.21 18.00 2.24
C ALA A 200 -18.89 16.54 1.87
N ASP A 201 -18.40 16.29 0.65
CA ASP A 201 -18.05 14.98 0.14
C ASP A 201 -16.65 14.53 0.57
N GLY A 202 -16.35 13.23 0.43
CA GLY A 202 -15.08 12.64 0.85
C GLY A 202 -14.92 12.52 2.37
N ARG A 203 -13.92 11.76 2.81
CA ARG A 203 -13.68 11.48 4.23
C ARG A 203 -13.05 12.67 4.95
N ASP A 204 -13.52 12.97 6.16
CA ASP A 204 -12.91 14.01 7.00
C ASP A 204 -11.61 13.55 7.67
N LEU A 205 -11.62 12.33 8.26
CA LEU A 205 -10.47 11.76 8.96
C LEU A 205 -9.53 11.03 7.99
N ASN A 206 -8.48 11.71 7.55
CA ASN A 206 -7.49 11.16 6.63
C ASN A 206 -6.23 10.59 7.33
N PHE A 207 -6.03 10.94 8.61
CA PHE A 207 -4.80 10.69 9.38
C PHE A 207 -3.55 11.22 8.67
N SER A 208 -3.68 12.34 7.98
CA SER A 208 -2.63 13.02 7.23
C SER A 208 -1.83 13.99 8.10
N PHE A 209 -0.69 14.46 7.57
CA PHE A 209 0.21 15.39 8.25
C PHE A 209 0.92 16.31 7.25
N ASN A 210 0.55 17.59 7.19
CA ASN A 210 1.05 18.54 6.17
C ASN A 210 2.54 18.93 6.28
N CYS A 211 3.25 18.40 7.29
CA CYS A 211 4.65 18.66 7.57
C CYS A 211 4.98 20.12 7.96
N GLY A 212 4.00 20.85 8.48
CA GLY A 212 4.14 22.20 9.02
C GLY A 212 3.61 23.33 8.11
N GLN A 213 3.15 23.02 6.90
CA GLN A 213 2.50 23.99 6.01
C GLN A 213 1.47 23.29 5.15
N GLU A 214 0.25 23.82 5.06
CA GLU A 214 -0.80 23.27 4.20
C GLU A 214 -0.50 23.52 2.70
N GLY A 215 -0.67 22.49 1.88
CA GLY A 215 -0.56 22.54 0.43
C GLY A 215 0.86 22.83 -0.09
N LEU A 216 0.97 23.63 -1.14
CA LEU A 216 2.25 23.92 -1.79
C LEU A 216 3.19 24.70 -0.85
N SER A 217 4.43 24.25 -0.74
CA SER A 217 5.47 24.92 0.06
C SER A 217 6.75 25.16 -0.75
N ARG A 218 7.44 26.26 -0.45
CA ARG A 218 8.81 26.56 -0.91
C ARG A 218 9.86 26.36 0.20
N SER A 219 9.42 26.01 1.42
CA SER A 219 10.32 25.80 2.56
C SER A 219 11.10 24.50 2.37
N LYS A 220 12.43 24.60 2.31
CA LYS A 220 13.31 23.42 2.19
C LYS A 220 13.11 22.43 3.35
N THR A 221 12.85 22.95 4.56
CA THR A 221 12.59 22.12 5.75
C THR A 221 11.30 21.31 5.60
N VAL A 222 10.22 21.94 5.14
CA VAL A 222 8.93 21.25 4.89
C VAL A 222 9.09 20.22 3.78
N LEU A 223 9.71 20.60 2.65
CA LEU A 223 9.90 19.69 1.51
C LEU A 223 10.78 18.49 1.85
N SER A 224 11.85 18.70 2.63
CA SER A 224 12.71 17.61 3.12
C SER A 224 11.95 16.65 4.05
N LEU A 225 11.15 17.20 4.97
CA LEU A 225 10.31 16.38 5.86
C LEU A 225 9.27 15.59 5.07
N ARG A 226 8.59 16.20 4.08
CA ARG A 226 7.64 15.50 3.20
C ARG A 226 8.30 14.37 2.42
N LYS A 227 9.47 14.62 1.83
CA LYS A 227 10.28 13.59 1.17
C LYS A 227 10.51 12.42 2.13
N ARG A 228 11.01 12.71 3.33
CA ARG A 228 11.28 11.69 4.36
C ARG A 228 10.02 10.91 4.76
N GLN A 229 8.88 11.58 4.94
CA GLN A 229 7.62 10.91 5.30
C GLN A 229 7.07 10.02 4.19
N MET A 230 7.17 10.43 2.92
CA MET A 230 6.80 9.56 1.79
C MET A 230 7.66 8.29 1.77
N LEU A 231 8.97 8.43 1.96
CA LEU A 231 9.89 7.29 2.06
C LEU A 231 9.58 6.40 3.28
N ASN A 232 9.23 7.01 4.43
CA ASN A 232 8.84 6.26 5.61
C ASN A 232 7.59 5.42 5.35
N GLY A 233 6.58 6.02 4.73
CA GLY A 233 5.35 5.32 4.37
C GLY A 233 5.61 4.17 3.41
N LEU A 234 6.38 4.39 2.36
CA LEU A 234 6.78 3.33 1.42
C LEU A 234 7.54 2.20 2.13
N THR A 235 8.42 2.52 3.08
CA THR A 235 9.14 1.51 3.87
C THR A 235 8.18 0.66 4.71
N MET A 236 7.25 1.31 5.42
CA MET A 236 6.24 0.62 6.22
C MET A 236 5.37 -0.30 5.34
N LEU A 237 4.93 0.17 4.18
CA LEU A 237 4.10 -0.60 3.27
C LEU A 237 4.84 -1.81 2.70
N MET A 238 5.99 -1.58 2.06
CA MET A 238 6.69 -2.60 1.29
C MET A 238 7.35 -3.68 2.16
N LEU A 239 7.66 -3.37 3.43
CA LEU A 239 8.25 -4.32 4.37
C LEU A 239 7.24 -4.92 5.34
N SER A 240 5.96 -4.54 5.26
CA SER A 240 4.89 -5.19 6.03
C SER A 240 4.62 -6.61 5.54
N HIS A 241 3.97 -7.43 6.37
CA HIS A 241 3.74 -8.84 6.07
C HIS A 241 2.58 -9.09 5.09
N GLY A 242 1.68 -8.11 4.93
CA GLY A 242 0.59 -8.18 3.95
C GLY A 242 1.07 -8.05 2.50
N THR A 243 0.14 -8.22 1.56
CA THR A 243 0.39 -7.97 0.14
C THR A 243 0.32 -6.47 -0.11
N PRO A 244 1.43 -5.78 -0.46
CA PRO A 244 1.42 -4.33 -0.63
C PRO A 244 0.72 -3.94 -1.93
N LEU A 245 -0.15 -2.92 -1.86
CA LEU A 245 -0.76 -2.25 -2.99
C LEU A 245 -0.27 -0.80 -3.04
N LEU A 246 0.30 -0.43 -4.19
CA LEU A 246 0.71 0.93 -4.52
C LEU A 246 -0.38 1.59 -5.37
N TYR A 247 -0.75 2.82 -5.03
CA TYR A 247 -1.73 3.57 -5.80
C TYR A 247 -1.04 4.28 -6.98
N ALA A 248 -1.63 4.17 -8.16
CA ALA A 248 -1.01 4.64 -9.40
C ALA A 248 -0.64 6.13 -9.34
N GLY A 249 0.62 6.43 -9.68
CA GLY A 249 1.18 7.77 -9.67
C GLY A 249 1.86 8.16 -8.35
N ASP A 250 1.65 7.43 -7.25
CA ASP A 250 2.38 7.70 -6.00
C ASP A 250 3.90 7.53 -6.20
N GLU A 251 4.32 6.64 -7.10
CA GLU A 251 5.71 6.46 -7.53
C GLU A 251 6.32 7.67 -8.25
N CYS A 252 5.48 8.59 -8.73
CA CYS A 252 5.84 9.82 -9.43
C CYS A 252 5.47 11.09 -8.63
N GLY A 253 5.02 10.95 -7.38
CA GLY A 253 4.61 12.10 -6.57
C GLY A 253 3.34 12.79 -7.10
N ASN A 254 2.40 11.98 -7.62
CA ASN A 254 1.07 12.42 -8.03
C ASN A 254 0.38 13.22 -6.93
N THR A 255 -0.41 14.21 -7.31
CA THR A 255 -1.14 15.08 -6.38
C THR A 255 -2.48 15.43 -6.97
N GLN A 256 -3.49 15.41 -6.12
CA GLN A 256 -4.85 15.87 -6.40
C GLN A 256 -5.12 17.19 -5.69
N LYS A 257 -4.05 17.90 -5.30
CA LYS A 257 -4.05 19.22 -4.64
C LYS A 257 -4.91 19.26 -3.37
N GLY A 258 -4.95 18.15 -2.64
CA GLY A 258 -5.76 18.05 -1.42
C GLY A 258 -7.22 17.70 -1.68
N ASN A 259 -7.64 17.44 -2.91
CA ASN A 259 -8.92 16.78 -3.16
C ASN A 259 -8.77 15.29 -2.84
N ASN A 260 -9.49 14.79 -1.83
CA ASN A 260 -9.42 13.39 -1.39
C ASN A 260 -10.58 12.53 -1.94
N ASN A 261 -11.41 13.12 -2.80
CA ASN A 261 -12.55 12.44 -3.42
C ASN A 261 -12.79 12.94 -4.85
N PRO A 262 -11.81 12.90 -5.77
CA PRO A 262 -11.97 13.48 -7.11
C PRO A 262 -12.82 12.60 -8.06
N TYR A 263 -13.92 12.05 -7.56
CA TYR A 263 -14.80 11.11 -8.27
C TYR A 263 -15.45 11.69 -9.53
N CYS A 264 -15.59 13.02 -9.57
CA CYS A 264 -16.23 13.76 -10.64
C CYS A 264 -15.29 14.67 -11.43
N GLN A 265 -13.99 14.48 -11.25
CA GLN A 265 -12.96 15.31 -11.87
C GLN A 265 -12.37 14.52 -13.03
N ASP A 266 -12.78 14.80 -14.26
CA ASP A 266 -12.07 14.35 -15.45
C ASP A 266 -11.25 15.52 -16.03
N ASN A 267 -10.16 15.84 -15.34
CA ASN A 267 -9.29 16.96 -15.67
C ASN A 267 -7.94 16.83 -14.95
N ALA A 268 -7.04 17.79 -15.18
CA ALA A 268 -5.70 17.83 -14.61
C ALA A 268 -5.62 17.83 -13.06
N LEU A 269 -6.75 17.94 -12.34
CA LEU A 269 -6.79 17.71 -10.89
C LEU A 269 -6.67 16.22 -10.54
N SER A 270 -7.21 15.33 -11.36
CA SER A 270 -7.27 13.88 -11.08
C SER A 270 -6.41 13.03 -12.01
N TRP A 271 -6.07 13.56 -13.20
CA TRP A 271 -5.18 12.86 -14.14
C TRP A 271 -3.83 12.60 -13.49
N THR A 272 -3.31 11.39 -13.63
CA THR A 272 -2.01 11.01 -13.07
C THR A 272 -0.88 11.83 -13.69
N ASP A 273 -0.16 12.56 -12.84
CA ASP A 273 1.09 13.23 -13.24
C ASP A 273 2.26 12.24 -13.18
N TRP A 274 2.70 11.77 -14.34
CA TRP A 274 3.82 10.84 -14.50
C TRP A 274 5.21 11.49 -14.33
N ASP A 275 5.27 12.69 -13.75
CA ASP A 275 6.49 13.45 -13.45
C ASP A 275 7.47 13.55 -14.64
N PRO A 276 7.05 14.15 -15.78
CA PRO A 276 7.90 14.26 -16.96
C PRO A 276 9.18 15.09 -16.73
N LYS A 277 9.29 15.80 -15.60
CA LYS A 277 10.45 16.61 -15.22
C LYS A 277 11.40 15.90 -14.25
N GLY A 278 11.08 14.68 -13.82
CA GLY A 278 11.93 13.86 -12.95
C GLY A 278 12.17 14.44 -11.56
N LYS A 279 11.21 15.16 -10.98
CA LYS A 279 11.31 15.73 -9.62
C LYS A 279 11.18 14.68 -8.51
N PHE A 280 10.53 13.56 -8.81
CA PHE A 280 10.16 12.50 -7.88
C PHE A 280 10.79 11.16 -8.26
N THR A 281 11.81 11.13 -9.12
CA THR A 281 12.55 9.90 -9.47
C THR A 281 13.05 9.14 -8.25
N PHE A 282 13.38 9.85 -7.17
CA PHE A 282 13.77 9.24 -5.90
C PHE A 282 12.70 8.31 -5.30
N LEU A 283 11.40 8.55 -5.55
CA LEU A 283 10.32 7.65 -5.13
C LEU A 283 10.33 6.39 -5.99
N THR A 284 10.38 6.54 -7.31
CA THR A 284 10.45 5.42 -8.25
C THR A 284 11.67 4.54 -7.97
N ASP A 285 12.85 5.12 -7.80
CA ASP A 285 14.10 4.40 -7.54
C ASP A 285 14.04 3.67 -6.19
N TYR A 286 13.47 4.31 -5.17
CA TYR A 286 13.31 3.69 -3.86
C TYR A 286 12.29 2.54 -3.87
N ILE A 287 11.16 2.70 -4.56
CA ILE A 287 10.17 1.64 -4.74
C ILE A 287 10.80 0.44 -5.45
N LYS A 288 11.56 0.65 -6.52
CA LYS A 288 12.29 -0.43 -7.21
C LYS A 288 13.22 -1.19 -6.26
N ALA A 289 13.98 -0.46 -5.44
CA ALA A 289 14.86 -1.07 -4.45
C ALA A 289 14.09 -1.85 -3.37
N LEU A 290 12.97 -1.33 -2.88
CA LEU A 290 12.12 -2.03 -1.92
C LEU A 290 11.44 -3.27 -2.51
N VAL A 291 11.02 -3.23 -3.78
CA VAL A 291 10.50 -4.40 -4.51
C VAL A 291 11.60 -5.46 -4.66
N ALA A 292 12.79 -5.08 -5.10
CA ALA A 292 13.92 -5.99 -5.23
C ALA A 292 14.32 -6.59 -3.87
N PHE A 293 14.32 -5.78 -2.80
CA PHE A 293 14.55 -6.23 -1.44
C PHE A 293 13.50 -7.25 -0.98
N ARG A 294 12.21 -6.97 -1.19
CA ARG A 294 11.12 -7.88 -0.83
C ARG A 294 11.21 -9.21 -1.58
N ASN A 295 11.55 -9.18 -2.87
CA ASN A 295 11.75 -10.39 -3.67
C ASN A 295 12.96 -11.20 -3.23
N ARG A 296 14.04 -10.56 -2.76
CA ARG A 296 15.22 -11.23 -2.19
C ARG A 296 14.89 -11.93 -0.87
N TYR A 297 13.98 -11.37 -0.08
CA TYR A 297 13.62 -11.84 1.26
C TYR A 297 12.16 -12.30 1.35
N PRO A 298 11.80 -13.44 0.74
CA PRO A 298 10.41 -13.91 0.63
C PRO A 298 9.75 -14.22 1.99
N PHE A 299 10.55 -14.40 3.05
CA PHE A 299 10.02 -14.52 4.40
C PHE A 299 9.33 -13.25 4.89
N LEU A 300 9.48 -12.09 4.23
CA LEU A 300 8.64 -10.92 4.52
C LEU A 300 7.17 -11.13 4.07
N SER A 301 6.93 -12.00 3.09
CA SER A 301 5.58 -12.31 2.58
C SER A 301 5.01 -13.61 3.15
N ASN A 302 5.88 -14.57 3.48
CA ASN A 302 5.50 -15.94 3.82
C ASN A 302 5.94 -16.33 5.24
N ILE A 303 5.62 -15.53 6.26
CA ILE A 303 5.78 -16.00 7.65
C ILE A 303 4.60 -16.88 8.01
N ASP A 304 4.90 -18.15 8.19
CA ASP A 304 4.03 -19.06 8.92
C ASP A 304 3.82 -18.55 10.36
N VAL A 305 2.68 -17.90 10.56
CA VAL A 305 2.24 -17.29 11.82
C VAL A 305 1.78 -18.32 12.86
N SER A 306 1.57 -19.59 12.48
CA SER A 306 1.21 -20.68 13.40
C SER A 306 2.29 -20.96 14.44
N ASN A 307 3.53 -20.52 14.17
CA ASN A 307 4.69 -20.82 15.00
C ASN A 307 5.48 -19.56 15.41
N THR A 308 4.77 -18.48 15.77
CA THR A 308 5.37 -17.26 16.34
C THR A 308 5.90 -17.45 17.77
N ARG A 309 5.51 -18.54 18.45
CA ARG A 309 6.00 -18.91 19.79
C ARG A 309 7.08 -20.00 19.79
N GLY A 310 7.37 -20.63 18.66
CA GLY A 310 8.42 -21.65 18.55
C GLY A 310 9.81 -21.02 18.45
N ARG A 311 10.70 -21.36 19.38
CA ARG A 311 12.14 -21.11 19.24
C ARG A 311 12.67 -22.01 18.13
N TRP A 312 13.24 -21.42 17.08
CA TRP A 312 13.98 -22.18 16.06
C TRP A 312 15.40 -22.46 16.54
N GLU A 313 16.10 -23.37 15.86
CA GLU A 313 17.42 -23.93 16.22
C GLU A 313 18.54 -22.90 16.50
N ALA A 314 18.32 -21.61 16.18
CA ALA A 314 19.26 -20.50 16.43
C ALA A 314 18.90 -19.58 17.63
N ASN A 315 17.88 -19.91 18.45
CA ASN A 315 17.43 -19.14 19.62
C ASN A 315 16.81 -17.73 19.38
N TYR A 316 16.54 -17.30 18.14
CA TYR A 316 15.81 -16.06 17.85
C TYR A 316 14.33 -16.34 17.50
N PRO A 317 13.37 -15.50 17.94
CA PRO A 317 12.00 -15.53 17.42
C PRO A 317 11.98 -15.00 15.97
N LYS A 318 11.00 -15.44 15.16
CA LYS A 318 10.86 -14.98 13.76
C LYS A 318 10.74 -13.46 13.64
N ILE A 319 10.08 -12.85 14.62
CA ILE A 319 9.90 -11.42 14.76
C ILE A 319 10.23 -11.06 16.21
N SER A 320 11.05 -10.04 16.42
CA SER A 320 11.27 -9.43 17.74
C SER A 320 11.22 -7.92 17.67
N PHE A 321 10.89 -7.32 18.80
CA PHE A 321 10.80 -5.89 18.98
C PHE A 321 11.91 -5.40 19.91
N HIS A 322 12.44 -4.21 19.62
CA HIS A 322 13.62 -3.63 20.25
C HIS A 322 13.37 -2.15 20.51
N GLY A 323 14.08 -1.58 21.48
CA GLY A 323 14.02 -0.15 21.80
C GLY A 323 15.41 0.41 21.96
N ARG A 324 15.57 1.31 22.94
CA ARG A 324 16.90 1.82 23.35
C ARG A 324 17.82 0.67 23.75
N GLU A 325 17.26 -0.32 24.45
CA GLU A 325 17.92 -1.58 24.76
C GLU A 325 17.41 -2.68 23.83
N ALA A 326 18.31 -3.61 23.46
CA ALA A 326 17.94 -4.75 22.63
C ALA A 326 16.97 -5.64 23.41
N TRP A 327 15.93 -6.16 22.74
CA TRP A 327 14.91 -7.03 23.33
C TRP A 327 13.98 -6.36 24.35
N GLN A 328 14.07 -5.04 24.50
CA GLN A 328 13.21 -4.26 25.39
C GLN A 328 12.55 -3.13 24.59
N PRO A 329 11.47 -3.42 23.85
CA PRO A 329 10.73 -2.40 23.13
C PRO A 329 9.97 -1.50 24.11
N ASP A 330 9.86 -0.21 23.80
CA ASP A 330 8.89 0.68 24.42
C ASP A 330 7.63 0.72 23.55
N LEU A 331 6.62 -0.06 23.93
CA LEU A 331 5.30 -0.09 23.29
C LEU A 331 4.24 0.63 24.15
N SER A 332 4.67 1.54 25.03
CA SER A 332 3.75 2.36 25.81
C SER A 332 2.95 3.29 24.92
N ALA A 333 1.85 3.81 25.46
CA ALA A 333 0.93 4.69 24.74
C ALA A 333 1.61 5.90 24.08
N TYR A 334 2.70 6.42 24.63
CA TYR A 334 3.36 7.64 24.16
C TYR A 334 4.67 7.36 23.40
N SER A 335 4.94 6.10 23.07
CA SER A 335 6.13 5.74 22.29
C SER A 335 5.86 5.91 20.79
N HIS A 336 6.85 6.47 20.10
CA HIS A 336 6.87 6.61 18.64
C HIS A 336 8.16 6.06 18.03
N ALA A 337 8.80 5.13 18.73
CA ALA A 337 10.06 4.54 18.33
C ALA A 337 10.09 3.03 18.62
N VAL A 338 10.40 2.22 17.60
CA VAL A 338 10.52 0.77 17.74
C VAL A 338 11.49 0.22 16.70
N GLY A 339 12.32 -0.74 17.11
CA GLY A 339 13.08 -1.58 16.21
C GLY A 339 12.35 -2.91 16.01
N VAL A 340 12.24 -3.37 14.76
CA VAL A 340 11.66 -4.67 14.41
C VAL A 340 12.73 -5.51 13.75
N MET A 341 13.09 -6.65 14.36
CA MET A 341 13.95 -7.63 13.73
C MET A 341 13.10 -8.77 13.17
N ILE A 342 13.36 -9.15 11.92
CA ILE A 342 12.72 -10.28 11.25
C ILE A 342 13.82 -11.23 10.78
N CYS A 343 13.69 -12.52 11.08
CA CYS A 343 14.67 -13.52 10.66
C CYS A 343 14.03 -14.83 10.21
N ASN A 344 14.72 -15.53 9.31
CA ASN A 344 14.36 -16.87 8.87
C ASN A 344 15.15 -17.94 9.65
N GLY A 345 14.43 -18.77 10.42
CA GLY A 345 14.99 -19.72 11.39
C GLY A 345 15.65 -20.99 10.82
N LYS A 346 15.97 -21.07 9.53
CA LYS A 346 16.66 -22.23 8.91
C LYS A 346 17.99 -21.80 8.25
N GLY A 347 19.11 -22.40 8.67
CA GLY A 347 20.38 -22.41 7.91
C GLY A 347 21.18 -21.09 7.91
N THR A 348 21.58 -20.62 6.73
CA THR A 348 22.37 -19.39 6.47
C THR A 348 21.57 -18.10 6.76
N SER A 349 20.85 -18.07 7.88
CA SER A 349 19.81 -17.11 8.25
C SER A 349 20.08 -15.67 7.81
N ASP A 350 19.15 -15.14 6.99
CA ASP A 350 19.03 -13.72 6.72
C ASP A 350 18.36 -13.03 7.91
N TYR A 351 18.94 -11.91 8.33
CA TYR A 351 18.43 -11.07 9.42
C TYR A 351 18.13 -9.68 8.85
N ILE A 352 16.93 -9.18 9.10
CA ILE A 352 16.53 -7.83 8.73
C ILE A 352 16.21 -7.09 10.02
N TYR A 353 16.70 -5.86 10.16
CA TYR A 353 16.33 -4.97 11.26
C TYR A 353 15.79 -3.66 10.68
N ILE A 354 14.61 -3.25 11.12
CA ILE A 354 13.94 -2.03 10.68
C ILE A 354 13.74 -1.14 11.91
N ALA A 355 14.45 -0.02 11.96
CA ALA A 355 14.30 0.96 13.02
C ALA A 355 13.31 2.04 12.58
N PHE A 356 12.27 2.27 13.38
CA PHE A 356 11.30 3.35 13.17
C PHE A 356 11.54 4.42 14.23
N ASN A 357 11.92 5.64 13.83
CA ASN A 357 12.00 6.79 14.73
C ASN A 357 11.05 7.90 14.28
N LEU A 358 9.84 7.91 14.82
CA LEU A 358 8.83 8.92 14.49
C LEU A 358 8.75 10.06 15.52
N LEU A 359 9.71 10.10 16.45
CA LEU A 359 9.91 11.20 17.39
C LEU A 359 10.53 12.42 16.70
N TRP A 360 10.38 13.58 17.33
CA TRP A 360 10.99 14.86 16.93
C TRP A 360 12.44 15.03 17.39
N LYS A 361 13.05 13.98 17.93
CA LYS A 361 14.44 13.96 18.42
C LYS A 361 15.18 12.75 17.85
N LYS A 362 16.52 12.81 17.90
CA LYS A 362 17.36 11.66 17.59
C LYS A 362 17.11 10.54 18.60
N THR A 363 17.11 9.31 18.13
CA THR A 363 16.86 8.13 18.95
C THR A 363 17.86 7.05 18.59
N SER A 364 18.53 6.50 19.60
CA SER A 364 19.45 5.37 19.46
C SER A 364 18.74 4.07 19.82
N PHE A 365 19.01 3.03 19.04
CA PHE A 365 18.51 1.67 19.23
C PHE A 365 19.69 0.73 19.42
N ALA A 366 19.78 0.03 20.54
CA ALA A 366 20.73 -1.05 20.69
C ALA A 366 20.36 -2.20 19.74
N LEU A 367 21.33 -2.66 18.97
CA LEU A 367 21.14 -3.71 17.99
C LEU A 367 21.30 -5.09 18.66
N PRO A 368 20.40 -6.05 18.40
CA PRO A 368 20.62 -7.41 18.87
C PRO A 368 21.90 -7.97 18.24
N LYS A 369 22.71 -8.64 19.07
CA LYS A 369 23.89 -9.36 18.60
C LYS A 369 23.46 -10.41 17.59
N LEU A 370 24.15 -10.53 16.46
CA LEU A 370 23.91 -11.56 15.46
C LEU A 370 24.73 -12.83 15.77
N PRO A 371 24.26 -14.03 15.37
CA PRO A 371 25.01 -15.26 15.54
C PRO A 371 26.15 -15.40 14.53
N GLY A 372 27.24 -16.02 14.97
CA GLY A 372 28.47 -16.17 14.21
C GLY A 372 29.21 -14.84 14.01
N GLU A 373 30.08 -14.78 13.00
CA GLU A 373 30.81 -13.56 12.61
C GLU A 373 29.97 -12.68 11.67
N ARG A 374 28.70 -12.44 12.01
CA ARG A 374 27.82 -11.57 11.22
C ARG A 374 27.86 -10.14 11.72
N LYS A 375 27.64 -9.20 10.81
CA LYS A 375 27.59 -7.76 11.08
C LYS A 375 26.35 -7.15 10.45
N TRP A 376 25.83 -6.10 11.09
CA TRP A 376 24.75 -5.30 10.54
C TRP A 376 25.30 -4.35 9.46
N CYS A 377 24.66 -4.35 8.29
CA CYS A 377 24.99 -3.45 7.19
C CYS A 377 23.76 -2.60 6.84
N LEU A 378 23.96 -1.29 6.65
CA LEU A 378 22.90 -0.37 6.27
C LEU A 378 22.48 -0.60 4.81
N PHE A 379 21.20 -0.88 4.60
CA PHE A 379 20.59 -0.99 3.27
C PHE A 379 19.95 0.34 2.86
N ALA A 380 19.16 0.96 3.73
CA ALA A 380 18.57 2.25 3.45
C ALA A 380 18.33 3.08 4.72
N ASP A 381 18.32 4.40 4.54
CA ASP A 381 18.00 5.38 5.58
C ASP A 381 17.21 6.53 4.94
N THR A 382 15.98 6.77 5.42
CA THR A 382 15.09 7.78 4.84
C THR A 382 15.50 9.22 5.15
N ALA A 383 16.41 9.43 6.12
CA ALA A 383 17.00 10.74 6.40
C ALA A 383 18.26 11.05 5.58
N SER A 384 18.87 10.03 4.96
CA SER A 384 20.07 10.16 4.13
C SER A 384 19.79 10.79 2.77
N ASP A 385 20.76 11.56 2.25
CA ASP A 385 20.73 12.04 0.87
C ASP A 385 20.90 10.88 -0.13
N SER A 386 21.73 9.89 0.22
CA SER A 386 21.81 8.59 -0.46
C SER A 386 20.90 7.61 0.26
N ILE A 387 19.60 7.65 -0.09
CA ILE A 387 18.55 6.88 0.59
C ILE A 387 18.92 5.40 0.65
N ILE A 388 19.30 4.84 -0.50
CA ILE A 388 19.83 3.48 -0.61
C ILE A 388 21.34 3.58 -0.36
N CYS A 389 21.80 2.87 0.65
CA CYS A 389 23.20 2.76 0.98
C CYS A 389 23.78 1.57 0.24
N LYS A 390 24.97 1.71 -0.35
CA LYS A 390 25.73 0.56 -0.80
C LYS A 390 25.84 -0.39 0.39
N LEU A 391 25.50 -1.66 0.19
CA LEU A 391 25.44 -2.76 1.18
C LEU A 391 26.79 -3.11 1.85
N GLN A 392 27.69 -2.13 1.94
CA GLN A 392 29.05 -2.19 2.44
C GLN A 392 29.24 -1.28 3.67
N THR A 393 28.28 -0.42 4.01
CA THR A 393 28.35 0.39 5.23
C THR A 393 28.00 -0.47 6.44
N GLU A 394 29.04 -1.06 7.05
CA GLU A 394 28.93 -1.75 8.33
C GLU A 394 28.56 -0.75 9.44
N VAL A 395 27.54 -1.10 10.23
CA VAL A 395 27.27 -0.43 11.48
C VAL A 395 28.26 -0.98 12.51
N ARG A 396 29.33 -0.22 12.76
CA ARG A 396 30.41 -0.60 13.68
C ARG A 396 30.04 -0.44 15.15
N GLU A 397 29.05 0.38 15.43
CA GLU A 397 28.53 0.63 16.77
C GLU A 397 27.55 -0.46 17.19
N GLU A 398 27.46 -0.73 18.48
CA GLU A 398 26.45 -1.65 19.04
C GLU A 398 25.04 -1.05 19.02
N ALA A 399 24.92 0.22 18.64
CA ALA A 399 23.67 0.94 18.51
C ALA A 399 23.56 1.64 17.15
N LEU A 400 22.33 1.79 16.66
CA LEU A 400 21.98 2.58 15.49
C LEU A 400 21.27 3.86 15.94
N THR A 401 21.78 5.03 15.57
CA THR A 401 21.13 6.32 15.87
C THR A 401 20.42 6.88 14.65
N LEU A 402 19.12 7.11 14.79
CA LEU A 402 18.26 7.66 13.73
C LEU A 402 18.04 9.16 13.93
N GLU A 403 17.99 9.90 12.83
CA GLU A 403 17.49 11.28 12.80
C GLU A 403 15.98 11.34 13.13
N PRO A 404 15.45 12.49 13.56
CA PRO A 404 14.02 12.64 13.79
C PRO A 404 13.21 12.22 12.56
N ARG A 405 12.07 11.58 12.81
CA ARG A 405 11.08 11.29 11.77
C ARG A 405 11.62 10.43 10.62
N SER A 406 12.48 9.46 10.90
CA SER A 406 13.17 8.62 9.92
C SER A 406 13.00 7.12 10.17
N ILE A 407 13.34 6.32 9.16
CA ILE A 407 13.37 4.86 9.21
C ILE A 407 14.67 4.40 8.58
N SER A 408 15.31 3.39 9.17
CA SER A 408 16.49 2.75 8.60
C SER A 408 16.30 1.24 8.52
N ILE A 409 16.83 0.64 7.46
CA ILE A 409 16.79 -0.80 7.19
C ILE A 409 18.22 -1.33 7.22
N LEU A 410 18.45 -2.35 8.05
CA LEU A 410 19.72 -3.08 8.14
C LEU A 410 19.54 -4.54 7.72
N ILE A 411 20.62 -5.14 7.21
CA ILE A 411 20.73 -6.56 6.89
C ILE A 411 21.90 -7.17 7.65
N GLY A 412 21.71 -8.35 8.24
CA GLY A 412 22.80 -9.13 8.84
C GLY A 412 23.56 -9.92 7.76
N ARG A 413 24.85 -9.62 7.56
CA ARG A 413 25.71 -10.29 6.57
C ARG A 413 26.89 -11.00 7.24
N GLN A 414 27.35 -12.10 6.63
CA GLN A 414 28.55 -12.81 7.08
C GLN A 414 29.80 -12.08 6.58
N VAL A 415 30.82 -11.92 7.44
CA VAL A 415 32.04 -11.15 7.12
C VAL A 415 32.79 -11.68 5.88
N HIS A 416 32.66 -12.97 5.53
CA HIS A 416 33.31 -13.57 4.36
C HIS A 416 32.55 -13.41 3.03
N ASP A 417 31.27 -13.05 3.02
CA ASP A 417 30.49 -12.86 1.78
C ASP A 417 30.87 -11.57 1.02
N GLN A 418 31.63 -10.66 1.65
CA GLN A 418 32.11 -9.44 1.00
C GLN A 418 33.07 -9.68 -0.18
N LYS A 419 33.64 -10.89 -0.32
CA LYS A 419 34.63 -11.21 -1.37
C LYS A 419 34.10 -12.01 -2.55
N ASN A 420 32.89 -12.57 -2.50
CA ASN A 420 32.48 -13.60 -3.48
C ASN A 420 30.98 -13.64 -3.83
N ASP A 421 30.21 -12.58 -3.61
CA ASP A 421 28.80 -12.61 -4.01
C ASP A 421 28.66 -12.44 -5.53
N GLY A 422 28.65 -13.56 -6.25
CA GLY A 422 28.22 -13.67 -7.64
C GLY A 422 26.70 -13.59 -7.81
N ARG A 423 25.92 -13.42 -6.72
CA ARG A 423 24.49 -13.11 -6.79
C ARG A 423 24.37 -11.59 -6.87
N LYS A 424 23.73 -11.10 -7.92
CA LYS A 424 23.55 -9.66 -8.15
C LYS A 424 22.88 -9.02 -6.93
N ASP A 425 23.57 -8.06 -6.30
CA ASP A 425 22.99 -7.22 -5.27
C ASP A 425 21.81 -6.41 -5.85
N PRO A 426 20.70 -6.27 -5.10
CA PRO A 426 19.49 -5.55 -5.53
C PRO A 426 19.67 -4.03 -5.63
#